data_AF-A0A0U1Q038-F1
#
_entry.id   AF-A0A0U1Q038-F1
#
_cell.length_a   1.000
_cell.length_b   1.000
_cell.length_c   1.000
_cell.angle_alpha   90.00
_cell.angle_beta   90.00
_cell.angle_gamma   90.00
#
_symmetry.space_group_name_H-M   'P 1'
#
loop_
_entity.id
_entity.type
_entity.pdbx_description
1 polymer ?
#
loop_
_entity_poly.entity_id
_entity_poly.type
_entity_poly.pdbx_seq_one_letter_code
_entity_poly.pdbx_strand_id
1 'polypeptide(L)'
;MALNPSAPETRNHPVPNAYHQLYATPETVHWGYFDPAQAPVLTIQSGDLVYAEALTHHAGDDPDLMLDARSWRVFKEIPEEDRNPGVHIMTGPIFIQDAKPGDMLEVRYLSMTPRNHYGSNLAANWGHLYQEFDETERITIYELDPNSNNASAIYAYDVKEKYMTPGRITRCPECDRQTALNGVRVPVRPHLGTAGVAPAVNGRTSTIPPGLHGGNIDNWRIGAGATMYYPVAVEGALFSIGDPHVSQGDGEVSGTAIESSLNVTMQIILRKDFHFPSPLLETPEFWIVHGFDEDMNQAVRNASVDAIKLLTEQLRLSRNDAYSLLSVAGDLGITQVVDSRQGAHLRIPRNIFPKL
;
A
#
# COMPACT_ATOMS: atom_id res chain seq x y z
N MET A 1 23.81 -0.75 10.65
CA MET A 1 23.00 -1.56 11.61
C MET A 1 21.80 -0.70 12.00
N ALA A 2 20.70 -0.82 11.23
CA ALA A 2 19.63 0.19 11.19
C ALA A 2 18.72 0.25 12.41
N LEU A 3 18.76 -0.77 13.28
CA LEU A 3 17.73 -1.00 14.30
C LEU A 3 18.32 -1.36 15.67
N ASN A 4 19.61 -1.08 15.88
CA ASN A 4 20.33 -1.46 17.07
C ASN A 4 20.07 -0.46 18.22
N PRO A 5 19.52 -0.87 19.37
CA PRO A 5 19.35 0.01 20.53
C PRO A 5 20.71 0.39 21.15
N SER A 6 21.81 -0.30 20.80
CA SER A 6 23.14 -0.11 21.41
C SER A 6 23.97 1.11 20.99
N ALA A 7 23.39 2.08 20.28
CA ALA A 7 24.07 3.34 19.96
C ALA A 7 23.07 4.50 19.98
N PRO A 8 23.44 5.68 20.52
CA PRO A 8 22.61 6.88 20.36
C PRO A 8 22.37 7.07 18.86
N GLU A 9 21.10 7.21 18.47
CA GLU A 9 20.67 7.32 17.07
C GLU A 9 21.42 8.44 16.35
N THR A 10 22.51 8.10 15.68
CA THR A 10 22.86 8.71 14.42
C THR A 10 22.51 7.70 13.34
N ARG A 11 21.21 7.35 13.20
CA ARG A 11 20.74 7.02 11.85
C ARG A 11 21.13 8.25 11.06
N ASN A 12 22.09 8.10 10.15
CA ASN A 12 22.51 9.21 9.31
C ASN A 12 21.24 9.62 8.58
N HIS A 13 20.60 10.72 8.97
CA HIS A 13 19.42 11.23 8.29
C HIS A 13 19.98 11.96 7.08
N PRO A 14 19.99 11.34 5.88
CA PRO A 14 20.51 12.03 4.73
C PRO A 14 19.67 13.30 4.57
N VAL A 15 20.35 14.44 4.56
CA VAL A 15 19.72 15.70 4.17
C VAL A 15 19.29 15.52 2.72
N PRO A 16 18.03 15.82 2.37
CA PRO A 16 17.60 15.72 0.99
C PRO A 16 18.47 16.55 0.04
N ASN A 17 18.92 15.94 -1.04
CA ASN A 17 19.75 16.62 -2.04
C ASN A 17 18.87 17.32 -3.10
N ALA A 18 17.76 16.69 -3.50
CA ALA A 18 16.80 17.25 -4.45
C ALA A 18 15.34 16.95 -4.05
N TYR A 19 14.43 17.70 -4.68
CA TYR A 19 12.98 17.51 -4.60
C TYR A 19 12.43 17.33 -6.02
N HIS A 20 11.76 16.20 -6.26
CA HIS A 20 11.18 15.82 -7.55
C HIS A 20 9.66 15.80 -7.49
N GLN A 21 9.02 16.07 -8.62
CA GLN A 21 7.56 15.98 -8.77
C GLN A 21 7.21 14.95 -9.84
N LEU A 22 6.38 13.99 -9.48
CA LEU A 22 5.92 12.90 -10.33
C LEU A 22 4.39 12.88 -10.35
N TYR A 23 3.82 13.63 -11.29
CA TYR A 23 2.37 13.66 -11.50
C TYR A 23 1.88 12.36 -12.13
N ALA A 24 0.66 11.93 -11.81
CA ALA A 24 0.08 10.71 -12.37
C ALA A 24 -0.57 11.01 -13.73
N THR A 25 0.08 10.61 -14.81
CA THR A 25 -0.33 10.83 -16.19
C THR A 25 -0.19 9.53 -16.99
N PRO A 26 -0.82 9.39 -18.17
CA PRO A 26 -0.64 8.21 -19.01
C PRO A 26 0.83 7.85 -19.28
N GLU A 27 1.73 8.83 -19.27
CA GLU A 27 3.15 8.65 -19.52
C GLU A 27 3.95 8.22 -18.29
N THR A 28 3.40 8.40 -17.09
CA THR A 28 4.10 8.22 -15.81
C THR A 28 3.49 7.13 -14.94
N VAL A 29 2.40 6.52 -15.39
CA VAL A 29 1.74 5.41 -14.72
C VAL A 29 1.74 4.16 -15.60
N HIS A 30 1.62 3.02 -14.95
CA HIS A 30 1.34 1.74 -15.57
C HIS A 30 0.19 1.10 -14.79
N TRP A 31 -0.65 0.30 -15.44
CA TRP A 31 -1.90 -0.16 -14.86
C TRP A 31 -1.92 -1.67 -14.74
N GLY A 32 -1.88 -2.16 -13.49
CA GLY A 32 -2.08 -3.55 -13.15
C GLY A 32 -0.82 -4.40 -13.05
N TYR A 33 0.38 -3.85 -13.21
CA TYR A 33 1.60 -4.66 -13.13
C TYR A 33 2.78 -3.99 -12.43
N PHE A 34 3.78 -4.82 -12.10
CA PHE A 34 5.18 -4.44 -11.97
C PHE A 34 5.97 -5.17 -13.08
N ASP A 35 6.97 -4.55 -13.70
CA ASP A 35 7.79 -5.19 -14.74
C ASP A 35 9.24 -4.68 -14.67
N PRO A 36 10.24 -5.57 -14.48
CA PRO A 36 11.64 -5.14 -14.41
C PRO A 36 12.22 -4.65 -15.75
N ALA A 37 11.53 -4.87 -16.87
CA ALA A 37 11.91 -4.35 -18.18
C ALA A 37 11.33 -2.95 -18.46
N GLN A 38 10.45 -2.43 -17.59
CA GLN A 38 9.84 -1.12 -17.80
C GLN A 38 10.87 0.01 -17.65
N ALA A 39 10.89 0.92 -18.62
CA ALA A 39 11.72 2.11 -18.55
C ALA A 39 11.29 3.01 -17.38
N PRO A 40 12.23 3.51 -16.57
CA PRO A 40 11.89 4.40 -15.46
C PRO A 40 11.41 5.76 -15.97
N VAL A 41 10.43 6.32 -15.28
CA VAL A 41 9.84 7.63 -15.59
C VAL A 41 10.49 8.76 -14.79
N LEU A 42 11.26 8.39 -13.75
CA LEU A 42 12.03 9.28 -12.90
C LEU A 42 13.30 8.56 -12.44
N THR A 43 14.42 9.28 -12.36
CA THR A 43 15.66 8.80 -11.75
C THR A 43 16.07 9.72 -10.61
N ILE A 44 16.34 9.15 -9.44
CA ILE A 44 16.69 9.91 -8.24
C ILE A 44 17.99 9.40 -7.60
N GLN A 45 18.58 10.22 -6.75
CA GLN A 45 19.66 9.82 -5.86
C GLN A 45 19.12 9.41 -4.49
N SER A 46 19.86 8.55 -3.79
CA SER A 46 19.53 8.21 -2.40
C SER A 46 19.45 9.47 -1.53
N GLY A 47 18.37 9.60 -0.77
CA GLY A 47 18.08 10.73 0.11
C GLY A 47 17.13 11.77 -0.48
N ASP A 48 16.86 11.74 -1.79
CA ASP A 48 15.98 12.71 -2.45
C ASP A 48 14.52 12.62 -1.95
N LEU A 49 13.83 13.75 -2.06
CA LEU A 49 12.38 13.85 -1.85
C LEU A 49 11.64 13.69 -3.17
N VAL A 50 10.53 12.96 -3.13
CA VAL A 50 9.62 12.82 -4.26
C VAL A 50 8.21 13.15 -3.78
N TYR A 51 7.59 14.13 -4.44
CA TYR A 51 6.16 14.28 -4.45
C TYR A 51 5.60 13.47 -5.60
N ALA A 52 4.68 12.55 -5.31
CA ALA A 52 4.03 11.71 -6.30
C ALA A 52 2.52 11.69 -6.10
N GLU A 53 1.79 11.57 -7.19
CA GLU A 53 0.34 11.39 -7.15
C GLU A 53 0.03 9.90 -7.30
N ALA A 54 -0.82 9.37 -6.43
CA ALA A 54 -1.40 8.04 -6.57
C ALA A 54 -2.88 8.21 -6.93
N LEU A 55 -3.32 7.50 -7.97
CA LEU A 55 -4.71 7.50 -8.41
C LEU A 55 -5.38 6.21 -8.02
N THR A 56 -6.58 6.30 -7.46
CA THR A 56 -7.40 5.09 -7.29
C THR A 56 -7.97 4.65 -8.63
N HIS A 57 -7.94 3.34 -8.84
CA HIS A 57 -8.54 2.68 -9.99
C HIS A 57 -10.08 2.63 -9.91
N HIS A 58 -10.66 3.00 -8.76
CA HIS A 58 -12.11 3.13 -8.53
C HIS A 58 -12.67 4.54 -8.77
N ALA A 59 -11.86 5.50 -9.22
CA ALA A 59 -12.34 6.87 -9.48
C ALA A 59 -13.45 6.92 -10.55
N GLY A 60 -13.55 5.89 -11.40
CA GLY A 60 -14.63 5.74 -12.38
C GLY A 60 -15.99 5.39 -11.79
N ASP A 61 -16.08 5.01 -10.51
CA ASP A 61 -17.34 4.65 -9.85
C ASP A 61 -18.27 5.86 -9.73
N ASP A 62 -17.73 7.03 -9.39
CA ASP A 62 -18.39 8.32 -9.60
C ASP A 62 -17.41 9.32 -10.21
N PRO A 63 -17.36 9.41 -11.55
CA PRO A 63 -16.34 10.19 -12.24
C PRO A 63 -16.53 11.70 -12.07
N ASP A 64 -17.73 12.16 -11.74
CA ASP A 64 -18.00 13.59 -11.56
C ASP A 64 -17.47 14.08 -10.20
N LEU A 65 -17.41 13.19 -9.20
CA LEU A 65 -16.84 13.46 -7.88
C LEU A 65 -15.33 13.17 -7.79
N MET A 66 -14.85 12.11 -8.46
CA MET A 66 -13.53 11.55 -8.20
C MET A 66 -12.50 11.75 -9.32
N LEU A 67 -12.91 12.07 -10.55
CA LEU A 67 -11.98 12.33 -11.66
C LEU A 67 -11.73 13.83 -11.86
N ASP A 68 -10.45 14.21 -11.84
CA ASP A 68 -9.97 15.51 -12.28
C ASP A 68 -9.46 15.43 -13.74
N ALA A 69 -9.08 16.57 -14.31
CA ALA A 69 -8.62 16.63 -15.70
C ALA A 69 -7.45 15.68 -16.02
N ARG A 70 -6.59 15.38 -15.04
CA ARG A 70 -5.42 14.52 -15.23
C ARG A 70 -5.77 13.05 -15.06
N SER A 71 -6.56 12.68 -14.05
CA SER A 71 -7.04 11.30 -13.93
C SER A 71 -7.97 10.91 -15.08
N TRP A 72 -8.73 11.86 -15.64
CA TRP A 72 -9.45 11.65 -16.90
C TRP A 72 -8.55 11.25 -18.07
N ARG A 73 -7.32 11.77 -18.15
CA ARG A 73 -6.36 11.34 -19.18
C ARG A 73 -5.97 9.88 -18.98
N VAL A 74 -5.61 9.49 -17.76
CA VAL A 74 -5.25 8.10 -17.41
C VAL A 74 -6.36 7.13 -17.80
N PHE A 75 -7.62 7.43 -17.45
CA PHE A 75 -8.77 6.58 -17.76
C PHE A 75 -9.15 6.52 -19.24
N LYS A 76 -8.76 7.50 -20.06
CA LYS A 76 -9.11 7.56 -21.50
C LYS A 76 -7.98 7.11 -22.42
N GLU A 77 -6.74 7.42 -22.07
CA GLU A 77 -5.58 7.22 -22.92
C GLU A 77 -4.92 5.86 -22.70
N ILE A 78 -5.14 5.21 -21.54
CA ILE A 78 -4.72 3.83 -21.30
C ILE A 78 -5.87 2.88 -21.68
N PRO A 79 -5.73 2.07 -22.75
CA PRO A 79 -6.76 1.15 -23.21
C PRO A 79 -7.11 0.11 -22.14
N GLU A 80 -8.36 -0.37 -22.12
CA GLU A 80 -8.80 -1.36 -21.14
C GLU A 80 -8.02 -2.68 -21.27
N GLU A 81 -7.68 -3.08 -22.50
CA GLU A 81 -6.88 -4.26 -22.80
C GLU A 81 -5.46 -4.21 -22.21
N ASP A 82 -4.94 -3.02 -21.89
CA ASP A 82 -3.62 -2.83 -21.29
C ASP A 82 -3.64 -2.79 -19.76
N ARG A 83 -4.82 -2.73 -19.13
CA ARG A 83 -5.02 -2.69 -17.67
C ARG A 83 -4.96 -4.09 -17.05
N ASN A 84 -3.80 -4.73 -17.16
CA ASN A 84 -3.61 -6.12 -16.80
C ASN A 84 -2.15 -6.40 -16.36
N PRO A 85 -1.87 -7.46 -15.58
CA PRO A 85 -2.79 -8.51 -15.16
C PRO A 85 -3.48 -8.27 -13.79
N GLY A 86 -3.09 -7.22 -13.07
CA GLY A 86 -3.77 -6.71 -11.88
C GLY A 86 -4.62 -5.48 -12.19
N VAL A 87 -5.02 -4.74 -11.15
CA VAL A 87 -6.05 -3.70 -11.27
C VAL A 87 -5.61 -2.30 -10.83
N HIS A 88 -4.45 -2.16 -10.20
CA HIS A 88 -4.03 -0.90 -9.57
C HIS A 88 -3.31 0.03 -10.56
N ILE A 89 -3.56 1.34 -10.46
CA ILE A 89 -2.81 2.36 -11.21
C ILE A 89 -1.52 2.66 -10.43
N MET A 90 -0.38 2.42 -11.06
CA MET A 90 0.94 2.50 -10.44
C MET A 90 1.74 3.67 -11.02
N THR A 91 1.95 4.72 -10.23
CA THR A 91 2.83 5.84 -10.58
C THR A 91 4.29 5.45 -10.39
N GLY A 92 5.06 5.47 -11.46
CA GLY A 92 6.42 4.94 -11.54
C GLY A 92 6.69 4.18 -12.85
N PRO A 93 7.77 3.40 -12.94
CA PRO A 93 8.74 3.14 -11.89
C PRO A 93 9.78 4.26 -11.73
N ILE A 94 10.23 4.47 -10.50
CA ILE A 94 11.31 5.37 -10.10
C ILE A 94 12.59 4.55 -10.00
N PHE A 95 13.62 4.95 -10.74
CA PHE A 95 14.96 4.37 -10.67
C PHE A 95 15.78 5.05 -9.58
N ILE A 96 16.32 4.27 -8.66
CA ILE A 96 17.22 4.74 -7.60
C ILE A 96 18.66 4.46 -8.00
N GLN A 97 19.46 5.52 -8.16
CA GLN A 97 20.88 5.39 -8.50
C GLN A 97 21.62 4.48 -7.51
N ASP A 98 22.51 3.65 -8.06
CA ASP A 98 23.34 2.66 -7.34
C ASP A 98 22.60 1.51 -6.65
N ALA A 99 21.28 1.43 -6.74
CA ALA A 99 20.50 0.31 -6.19
C ALA A 99 20.77 -0.98 -6.98
N LYS A 100 21.08 -2.06 -6.26
CA LYS A 100 21.41 -3.38 -6.80
C LYS A 100 20.65 -4.48 -6.05
N PRO A 101 20.44 -5.65 -6.68
CA PRO A 101 19.86 -6.79 -6.00
C PRO A 101 20.58 -7.11 -4.67
N GLY A 102 19.80 -7.27 -3.59
CA GLY A 102 20.31 -7.54 -2.24
C GLY A 102 20.38 -6.33 -1.31
N ASP A 103 20.32 -5.10 -1.85
CA ASP A 103 20.15 -3.90 -1.04
C ASP A 103 18.74 -3.79 -0.44
N MET A 104 18.54 -2.81 0.45
CA MET A 104 17.21 -2.42 0.92
C MET A 104 16.89 -1.00 0.46
N LEU A 105 15.64 -0.77 0.05
CA LEU A 105 15.09 0.55 -0.19
C LEU A 105 14.30 1.00 1.02
N GLU A 106 14.71 2.08 1.68
CA GLU A 106 13.96 2.74 2.75
C GLU A 106 13.13 3.87 2.16
N VAL A 107 11.81 3.83 2.37
CA VAL A 107 10.86 4.84 1.89
C VAL A 107 10.14 5.43 3.10
N ARG A 108 10.46 6.68 3.43
CA ARG A 108 9.80 7.44 4.50
C ARG A 108 8.63 8.21 3.94
N TYR A 109 7.42 7.89 4.36
CA TYR A 109 6.22 8.61 3.94
C TYR A 109 6.03 9.83 4.84
N LEU A 110 6.27 11.02 4.30
CA LEU A 110 6.25 12.27 5.06
C LEU A 110 4.84 12.86 5.14
N SER A 111 4.09 12.78 4.05
CA SER A 111 2.71 13.26 3.97
C SER A 111 1.89 12.41 3.00
N MET A 112 0.62 12.18 3.33
CA MET A 112 -0.38 11.61 2.44
C MET A 112 -1.67 12.40 2.59
N THR A 113 -2.10 13.06 1.51
CA THR A 113 -3.29 13.92 1.54
C THR A 113 -4.27 13.54 0.44
N PRO A 114 -5.57 13.35 0.74
CA PRO A 114 -6.61 13.17 -0.27
C PRO A 114 -6.56 14.24 -1.36
N ARG A 115 -6.69 13.82 -2.62
CA ARG A 115 -6.73 14.72 -3.79
C ARG A 115 -8.10 15.35 -4.01
N ASN A 116 -9.14 14.68 -3.55
CA ASN A 116 -10.51 15.13 -3.53
C ASN A 116 -11.15 14.72 -2.19
N HIS A 117 -12.42 15.04 -2.00
CA HIS A 117 -13.14 14.74 -0.76
C HIS A 117 -13.98 13.47 -0.85
N TYR A 118 -13.70 12.57 -1.80
CA TYR A 118 -14.55 11.42 -2.07
C TYR A 118 -13.74 10.14 -2.21
N GLY A 119 -14.37 9.01 -1.90
CA GLY A 119 -13.81 7.69 -2.18
C GLY A 119 -14.89 6.66 -2.45
N SER A 120 -14.50 5.56 -3.06
CA SER A 120 -15.38 4.42 -3.36
C SER A 120 -15.04 3.25 -2.44
N ASN A 121 -16.02 2.45 -2.07
CA ASN A 121 -15.80 1.12 -1.54
C ASN A 121 -16.66 0.17 -2.37
N LEU A 122 -16.02 -0.80 -3.02
CA LEU A 122 -16.70 -1.88 -3.72
C LEU A 122 -16.71 -3.11 -2.82
N ALA A 123 -17.90 -3.53 -2.38
CA ALA A 123 -18.11 -4.91 -1.99
C ALA A 123 -18.06 -5.76 -3.27
N ALA A 124 -16.94 -6.43 -3.49
CA ALA A 124 -16.55 -6.96 -4.77
C ALA A 124 -16.72 -8.47 -4.87
N ASN A 125 -16.73 -9.00 -6.09
CA ASN A 125 -16.80 -10.44 -6.33
C ASN A 125 -15.61 -11.28 -5.83
N TRP A 126 -14.50 -10.62 -5.46
CA TRP A 126 -13.33 -11.23 -4.81
C TRP A 126 -13.31 -11.00 -3.29
N GLY A 127 -14.32 -10.32 -2.73
CA GLY A 127 -14.45 -10.10 -1.30
C GLY A 127 -14.63 -11.42 -0.54
N HIS A 128 -14.17 -11.45 0.71
CA HIS A 128 -14.09 -12.66 1.54
C HIS A 128 -15.45 -13.36 1.71
N LEU A 129 -16.53 -12.58 1.75
CA LEU A 129 -17.90 -13.06 2.02
C LEU A 129 -18.84 -12.88 0.82
N TYR A 130 -18.32 -12.81 -0.41
CA TYR A 130 -19.14 -12.52 -1.59
C TYR A 130 -20.33 -13.50 -1.76
N GLN A 131 -20.14 -14.79 -1.45
CA GLN A 131 -21.18 -15.81 -1.58
C GLN A 131 -22.30 -15.67 -0.54
N GLU A 132 -21.97 -15.17 0.65
CA GLU A 132 -22.89 -14.91 1.75
C GLU A 132 -23.78 -13.68 1.53
N PHE A 133 -23.42 -12.83 0.56
CA PHE A 133 -24.15 -11.63 0.16
C PHE A 133 -24.85 -11.82 -1.21
N ASP A 134 -25.34 -13.04 -1.47
CA ASP A 134 -26.09 -13.40 -2.67
C ASP A 134 -25.36 -13.06 -3.98
N GLU A 135 -24.02 -13.10 -3.96
CA GLU A 135 -23.18 -12.71 -5.09
C GLU A 135 -23.48 -11.28 -5.61
N THR A 136 -23.88 -10.37 -4.71
CA THR A 136 -24.18 -8.98 -5.04
C THR A 136 -22.94 -8.11 -4.85
N GLU A 137 -22.59 -7.39 -5.90
CA GLU A 137 -21.58 -6.32 -5.82
C GLU A 137 -22.23 -4.98 -5.51
N ARG A 138 -21.63 -4.22 -4.60
CA ARG A 138 -22.19 -2.94 -4.15
C ARG A 138 -21.13 -1.88 -4.02
N ILE A 139 -21.33 -0.76 -4.70
CA ILE A 139 -20.49 0.44 -4.56
C ILE A 139 -21.11 1.34 -3.49
N THR A 140 -20.30 1.77 -2.53
CA THR A 140 -20.64 2.79 -1.55
C THR A 140 -19.71 3.98 -1.74
N ILE A 141 -20.26 5.15 -2.03
CA ILE A 141 -19.49 6.39 -2.15
C ILE A 141 -19.44 7.07 -0.77
N TYR A 142 -18.22 7.44 -0.37
CA TYR A 142 -17.94 8.15 0.87
C TYR A 142 -17.53 9.58 0.58
N GLU A 143 -17.94 10.49 1.45
CA GLU A 143 -17.41 11.86 1.52
C GLU A 143 -16.51 12.00 2.75
N LEU A 144 -15.38 12.67 2.59
CA LEU A 144 -14.41 12.97 3.62
C LEU A 144 -14.68 14.36 4.20
N ASP A 145 -14.83 14.44 5.52
CA ASP A 145 -14.90 15.72 6.23
C ASP A 145 -13.51 16.15 6.70
N PRO A 146 -12.90 17.18 6.08
CA PRO A 146 -11.56 17.63 6.43
C PRO A 146 -11.47 18.24 7.83
N ASN A 147 -12.59 18.62 8.45
CA ASN A 147 -12.60 19.22 9.79
C ASN A 147 -12.67 18.19 10.90
N SER A 148 -13.25 17.01 10.65
CA SER A 148 -13.42 15.97 11.67
C SER A 148 -12.53 14.74 11.49
N ASN A 149 -11.76 14.66 10.39
CA ASN A 149 -10.94 13.49 10.03
C ASN A 149 -11.75 12.19 10.01
N ASN A 150 -12.99 12.28 9.53
CA ASN A 150 -13.89 11.15 9.32
C ASN A 150 -14.43 11.14 7.91
N ALA A 151 -14.82 9.95 7.44
CA ALA A 151 -15.60 9.76 6.24
C ALA A 151 -17.01 9.25 6.60
N SER A 152 -18.00 9.60 5.79
CA SER A 152 -19.38 9.12 5.90
C SER A 152 -19.90 8.76 4.52
N ALA A 153 -20.68 7.68 4.44
CA ALA A 153 -21.29 7.28 3.17
C ALA A 153 -22.36 8.31 2.77
N ILE A 154 -22.35 8.70 1.50
CA ILE A 154 -23.36 9.61 0.93
C ILE A 154 -24.47 8.85 0.21
N TYR A 155 -24.12 7.76 -0.48
CA TYR A 155 -25.05 6.82 -1.08
C TYR A 155 -24.34 5.52 -1.47
N ALA A 156 -25.12 4.52 -1.84
CA ALA A 156 -24.64 3.29 -2.44
C ALA A 156 -25.58 2.81 -3.55
N TYR A 157 -25.09 1.93 -4.40
CA TYR A 157 -25.87 1.27 -5.44
C TYR A 157 -25.26 -0.10 -5.78
N ASP A 158 -26.12 -1.01 -6.22
CA ASP A 158 -25.71 -2.37 -6.59
C ASP A 158 -25.24 -2.38 -8.05
N VAL A 159 -24.15 -3.09 -8.32
CA VAL A 159 -23.56 -3.20 -9.64
C VAL A 159 -24.32 -4.26 -10.43
N LYS A 160 -24.93 -3.89 -11.56
CA LYS A 160 -25.80 -4.78 -12.36
C LYS A 160 -25.04 -5.88 -13.09
N GLU A 161 -23.79 -5.61 -13.47
CA GLU A 161 -22.92 -6.53 -14.19
C GLU A 161 -21.64 -6.70 -13.41
N LYS A 162 -21.15 -7.95 -13.35
CA LYS A 162 -19.95 -8.31 -12.61
C LYS A 162 -18.78 -7.35 -12.91
N TYR A 163 -18.14 -6.81 -11.87
CA TYR A 163 -17.06 -5.83 -11.97
C TYR A 163 -15.75 -6.51 -12.40
N MET A 164 -15.55 -6.63 -13.72
CA MET A 164 -14.40 -7.32 -14.32
C MET A 164 -13.37 -6.39 -14.98
N THR A 165 -13.73 -5.12 -15.21
CA THR A 165 -12.89 -4.14 -15.91
C THR A 165 -12.25 -3.18 -14.92
N PRO A 166 -10.92 -3.22 -14.73
CA PRO A 166 -10.22 -2.21 -13.92
C PRO A 166 -10.44 -0.81 -14.50
N GLY A 167 -10.81 0.14 -13.64
CA GLY A 167 -11.15 1.50 -14.08
C GLY A 167 -12.44 1.61 -14.88
N ARG A 168 -13.41 0.70 -14.64
CA ARG A 168 -14.77 0.83 -15.17
C ARG A 168 -15.31 2.21 -14.82
N ILE A 169 -15.93 2.87 -15.80
CA ILE A 169 -16.68 4.11 -15.55
C ILE A 169 -18.14 3.74 -15.38
N THR A 170 -18.70 4.04 -14.22
CA THR A 170 -20.12 3.90 -13.94
C THR A 170 -20.80 5.26 -13.88
N ARG A 171 -22.10 5.29 -14.21
CA ARG A 171 -22.96 6.48 -14.09
C ARG A 171 -24.29 6.05 -13.49
N CYS A 172 -24.29 5.80 -12.18
CA CYS A 172 -25.51 5.47 -11.45
C CYS A 172 -26.47 6.69 -11.41
N PRO A 173 -27.66 6.61 -12.03
CA PRO A 173 -28.64 7.68 -11.95
C PRO A 173 -29.06 7.96 -10.51
N GLU A 174 -29.37 9.21 -10.18
CA GLU A 174 -29.77 9.58 -8.80
C GLU A 174 -30.96 8.76 -8.28
N CYS A 175 -31.88 8.34 -9.14
CA CYS A 175 -33.03 7.52 -8.77
C CYS A 175 -32.68 6.09 -8.33
N ASP A 176 -31.51 5.59 -8.73
CA ASP A 176 -31.02 4.25 -8.39
C ASP A 176 -30.13 4.27 -7.13
N ARG A 177 -29.77 5.47 -6.63
CA ARG A 177 -28.94 5.65 -5.44
C ARG A 177 -29.73 5.38 -4.17
N GLN A 178 -29.13 4.63 -3.26
CA GLN A 178 -29.72 4.24 -1.97
C GLN A 178 -28.99 4.95 -0.82
N THR A 179 -29.71 5.34 0.23
CA THR A 179 -29.07 5.81 1.46
C THR A 179 -28.22 4.69 2.09
N ALA A 180 -27.00 5.00 2.52
CA ALA A 180 -26.08 4.04 3.11
C ALA A 180 -25.54 4.56 4.45
N LEU A 181 -25.39 3.65 5.42
CA LEU A 181 -24.64 3.86 6.68
C LEU A 181 -24.98 5.17 7.45
N ASN A 182 -26.26 5.52 7.52
CA ASN A 182 -26.68 6.79 8.13
C ASN A 182 -26.19 6.93 9.59
N GLY A 183 -25.51 8.04 9.88
CA GLY A 183 -24.96 8.35 11.20
C GLY A 183 -23.61 7.68 11.52
N VAL A 184 -23.10 6.81 10.65
CA VAL A 184 -21.79 6.17 10.82
C VAL A 184 -20.68 7.14 10.40
N ARG A 185 -19.65 7.22 11.23
CA ARG A 185 -18.42 7.99 10.97
C ARG A 185 -17.22 7.06 10.99
N VAL A 186 -16.54 6.96 9.86
CA VAL A 186 -15.36 6.11 9.68
C VAL A 186 -14.10 6.97 9.89
N PRO A 187 -13.19 6.62 10.81
CA PRO A 187 -11.94 7.35 10.97
C PRO A 187 -11.10 7.32 9.68
N VAL A 188 -10.61 8.47 9.25
CA VAL A 188 -9.73 8.57 8.07
C VAL A 188 -8.31 8.16 8.45
N ARG A 189 -7.75 7.26 7.64
CA ARG A 189 -6.43 6.63 7.76
C ARG A 189 -5.78 6.58 6.36
N PRO A 190 -5.25 7.68 5.81
CA PRO A 190 -4.69 7.70 4.47
C PRO A 190 -3.44 6.83 4.37
N HIS A 191 -3.41 5.91 3.40
CA HIS A 191 -2.30 4.98 3.17
C HIS A 191 -2.25 4.54 1.70
N LEU A 192 -1.13 3.90 1.34
CA LEU A 192 -1.00 3.18 0.07
C LEU A 192 -1.26 1.69 0.34
N GLY A 193 -2.20 1.10 -0.39
CA GLY A 193 -2.39 -0.34 -0.47
C GLY A 193 -1.23 -1.00 -1.22
N THR A 194 -0.94 -0.50 -2.42
CA THR A 194 0.16 -0.96 -3.27
C THR A 194 1.34 0.01 -3.27
N ALA A 195 2.48 -0.44 -2.74
CA ALA A 195 3.77 0.20 -2.97
C ALA A 195 4.90 -0.82 -2.93
N GLY A 196 5.86 -0.71 -3.83
CA GLY A 196 6.91 -1.72 -3.94
C GLY A 196 7.92 -1.47 -5.04
N VAL A 197 8.89 -2.38 -5.11
CA VAL A 197 9.95 -2.43 -6.11
C VAL A 197 9.61 -3.46 -7.19
N ALA A 198 10.21 -3.38 -8.37
CA ALA A 198 9.98 -4.41 -9.37
C ALA A 198 10.62 -5.75 -8.93
N PRO A 199 9.88 -6.87 -9.01
CA PRO A 199 10.45 -8.19 -8.72
C PRO A 199 11.38 -8.64 -9.85
N ALA A 200 12.33 -9.53 -9.54
CA ALA A 200 13.22 -10.15 -10.53
C ALA A 200 12.51 -11.28 -11.30
N VAL A 201 11.36 -10.97 -11.89
CA VAL A 201 10.52 -11.90 -12.67
C VAL A 201 10.34 -11.31 -14.06
N ASN A 202 10.64 -12.08 -15.10
CA ASN A 202 10.52 -11.59 -16.48
C ASN A 202 9.04 -11.34 -16.84
N GLY A 203 8.76 -10.14 -17.35
CA GLY A 203 7.44 -9.71 -17.79
C GLY A 203 6.57 -9.14 -16.67
N ARG A 204 5.31 -8.86 -17.02
CA ARG A 204 4.33 -8.25 -16.11
C ARG A 204 3.97 -9.17 -14.95
N THR A 205 4.30 -8.74 -13.74
CA THR A 205 3.81 -9.32 -12.48
C THR A 205 2.56 -8.58 -12.04
N SER A 206 1.47 -9.28 -11.71
CA SER A 206 0.21 -8.65 -11.26
C SER A 206 0.42 -7.76 -10.03
N THR A 207 -0.28 -6.62 -9.97
CA THR A 207 -0.30 -5.76 -8.78
C THR A 207 -1.17 -6.30 -7.65
N ILE A 208 -1.98 -7.35 -7.88
CA ILE A 208 -2.92 -7.87 -6.86
C ILE A 208 -2.17 -8.56 -5.71
N PRO A 209 -1.45 -9.68 -5.90
CA PRO A 209 -0.88 -10.38 -4.75
C PRO A 209 0.35 -9.64 -4.18
N PRO A 210 0.41 -9.39 -2.85
CA PRO A 210 1.64 -8.94 -2.22
C PRO A 210 2.75 -10.00 -2.25
N GLY A 211 3.98 -9.56 -1.98
CA GLY A 211 5.09 -10.46 -1.79
C GLY A 211 6.36 -9.79 -1.29
N LEU A 212 7.51 -10.40 -1.60
CA LEU A 212 8.81 -9.90 -1.18
C LEU A 212 9.12 -8.51 -1.75
N HIS A 213 8.52 -8.17 -2.88
CA HIS A 213 8.70 -6.90 -3.58
C HIS A 213 7.88 -5.75 -2.96
N GLY A 214 7.09 -6.03 -1.91
CA GLY A 214 6.01 -5.15 -1.46
C GLY A 214 4.73 -5.53 -2.20
N GLY A 215 4.23 -4.61 -3.01
CA GLY A 215 2.98 -4.81 -3.76
C GLY A 215 1.77 -4.41 -2.91
N ASN A 216 0.63 -5.06 -3.13
CA ASN A 216 -0.64 -4.78 -2.44
C ASN A 216 -0.63 -5.35 -1.02
N ILE A 217 -0.03 -4.63 -0.09
CA ILE A 217 0.06 -5.10 1.30
C ILE A 217 -1.24 -4.84 2.05
N ASP A 218 -1.92 -3.74 1.73
CA ASP A 218 -3.17 -3.28 2.35
C ASP A 218 -3.09 -3.23 3.87
N ASN A 219 -2.00 -2.65 4.36
CA ASN A 219 -1.88 -2.31 5.76
C ASN A 219 -2.14 -0.82 5.93
N TRP A 220 -3.24 -0.46 6.59
CA TRP A 220 -3.64 0.94 6.79
C TRP A 220 -2.58 1.81 7.48
N ARG A 221 -1.57 1.17 8.08
CA ARG A 221 -0.45 1.81 8.77
C ARG A 221 0.67 2.25 7.81
N ILE A 222 0.62 1.93 6.52
CA ILE A 222 1.52 2.44 5.46
C ILE A 222 1.09 3.86 5.06
N GLY A 223 1.03 4.73 6.07
CA GLY A 223 0.58 6.12 5.97
C GLY A 223 1.68 7.12 6.29
N ALA A 224 1.31 8.40 6.39
CA ALA A 224 2.22 9.46 6.78
C ALA A 224 2.84 9.20 8.18
N GLY A 225 4.14 9.46 8.32
CA GLY A 225 4.93 9.20 9.51
C GLY A 225 5.50 7.77 9.59
N ALA A 226 5.12 6.88 8.69
CA ALA A 226 5.66 5.54 8.62
C ALA A 226 6.84 5.44 7.62
N THR A 227 7.65 4.39 7.79
CA THR A 227 8.79 4.07 6.92
C THR A 227 8.69 2.62 6.49
N MET A 228 8.68 2.38 5.18
CA MET A 228 8.75 1.05 4.60
C MET A 228 10.17 0.70 4.18
N TYR A 229 10.52 -0.58 4.29
CA TYR A 229 11.76 -1.13 3.76
C TYR A 229 11.45 -2.25 2.77
N TYR A 230 11.93 -2.12 1.54
CA TYR A 230 11.70 -3.09 0.46
C TYR A 230 13.03 -3.75 0.04
N PRO A 231 13.09 -5.09 -0.02
CA PRO A 231 14.25 -5.81 -0.58
C PRO A 231 14.40 -5.52 -2.08
N VAL A 232 15.53 -4.93 -2.48
CA VAL A 232 15.80 -4.64 -3.89
C VAL A 232 16.10 -5.95 -4.62
N ALA A 233 15.30 -6.25 -5.66
CA ALA A 233 15.45 -7.46 -6.46
C ALA A 233 16.09 -7.23 -7.83
N VAL A 234 16.04 -6.00 -8.35
CA VAL A 234 16.58 -5.61 -9.66
C VAL A 234 17.39 -4.32 -9.58
N GLU A 235 18.22 -4.07 -10.59
CA GLU A 235 18.98 -2.82 -10.69
C GLU A 235 18.04 -1.60 -10.68
N GLY A 236 18.41 -0.58 -9.91
CA GLY A 236 17.60 0.63 -9.77
C GLY A 236 16.36 0.48 -8.91
N ALA A 237 16.07 -0.71 -8.39
CA ALA A 237 14.85 -1.10 -7.66
C ALA A 237 13.54 -0.98 -8.45
N LEU A 238 13.36 0.06 -9.26
CA LEU A 238 12.15 0.35 -10.04
C LEU A 238 10.92 0.44 -9.13
N PHE A 239 10.93 1.45 -8.25
CA PHE A 239 9.92 1.65 -7.22
C PHE A 239 8.66 2.34 -7.76
N SER A 240 7.47 1.85 -7.41
CA SER A 240 6.18 2.43 -7.82
C SER A 240 5.23 2.53 -6.62
N ILE A 241 4.32 3.50 -6.69
CA ILE A 241 3.22 3.66 -5.72
C ILE A 241 1.87 3.66 -6.42
N GLY A 242 0.85 3.12 -5.77
CA GLY A 242 -0.49 3.05 -6.31
C GLY A 242 -1.48 2.68 -5.21
N ASP A 243 -2.69 2.35 -5.64
CA ASP A 243 -3.77 1.90 -4.77
C ASP A 243 -3.97 2.73 -3.49
N PRO A 244 -4.26 4.04 -3.65
CA PRO A 244 -4.38 4.94 -2.52
C PRO A 244 -5.73 4.77 -1.81
N HIS A 245 -5.67 4.61 -0.49
CA HIS A 245 -6.82 4.42 0.38
C HIS A 245 -6.93 5.56 1.38
N VAL A 246 -8.14 5.94 1.75
CA VAL A 246 -8.39 6.93 2.82
C VAL A 246 -8.90 6.32 4.11
N SER A 247 -9.35 5.07 4.10
CA SER A 247 -9.48 4.26 5.30
C SER A 247 -9.65 2.79 4.96
N GLN A 248 -9.21 1.92 5.85
CA GLN A 248 -9.36 0.47 5.73
C GLN A 248 -9.39 -0.16 7.13
N GLY A 249 -10.05 -1.31 7.23
CA GLY A 249 -9.95 -2.22 8.37
C GLY A 249 -8.86 -3.26 8.15
N ASP A 250 -8.30 -3.75 9.25
CA ASP A 250 -7.46 -4.97 9.24
C ASP A 250 -8.35 -6.14 8.72
N GLY A 251 -8.05 -6.64 7.52
CA GLY A 251 -8.79 -7.70 6.83
C GLY A 251 -9.37 -7.33 5.46
N GLU A 252 -9.67 -6.06 5.20
CA GLU A 252 -10.24 -5.60 3.92
C GLU A 252 -11.40 -6.48 3.39
N VAL A 253 -12.31 -6.81 4.30
CA VAL A 253 -13.19 -7.99 4.16
C VAL A 253 -14.07 -8.00 2.91
N SER A 254 -14.43 -6.83 2.38
CA SER A 254 -15.31 -6.70 1.22
C SER A 254 -14.57 -6.72 -0.11
N GLY A 255 -13.23 -6.80 -0.10
CA GLY A 255 -12.39 -6.81 -1.30
C GLY A 255 -11.71 -5.48 -1.61
N THR A 256 -12.13 -4.38 -1.00
CA THR A 256 -11.54 -3.04 -1.23
C THR A 256 -11.62 -2.20 0.04
N ALA A 257 -10.82 -1.14 0.08
CA ALA A 257 -10.83 -0.12 1.12
C ALA A 257 -11.87 0.98 0.82
N ILE A 258 -11.72 2.15 1.47
CA ILE A 258 -12.23 3.40 0.88
C ILE A 258 -11.15 3.91 -0.09
N GLU A 259 -11.34 3.56 -1.34
CA GLU A 259 -10.53 3.86 -2.51
C GLU A 259 -10.58 5.35 -2.87
N SER A 260 -9.47 6.07 -2.72
CA SER A 260 -9.44 7.52 -2.96
C SER A 260 -8.03 7.99 -3.30
N SER A 261 -7.92 8.79 -4.37
CA SER A 261 -6.63 9.29 -4.84
C SER A 261 -5.88 10.15 -3.80
N LEU A 262 -4.56 9.97 -3.69
CA LEU A 262 -3.70 10.65 -2.70
C LEU A 262 -2.55 11.41 -3.38
N ASN A 263 -2.14 12.51 -2.76
CA ASN A 263 -0.81 13.10 -2.97
C ASN A 263 0.12 12.61 -1.88
N VAL A 264 1.28 12.09 -2.27
CA VAL A 264 2.25 11.47 -1.38
C VAL A 264 3.57 12.22 -1.48
N THR A 265 4.11 12.66 -0.35
CA THR A 265 5.50 13.13 -0.26
C THR A 265 6.31 12.08 0.48
N MET A 266 7.40 11.63 -0.13
CA MET A 266 8.26 10.61 0.44
C MET A 266 9.74 10.98 0.32
N GLN A 267 10.55 10.51 1.26
CA GLN A 267 12.01 10.48 1.14
C GLN A 267 12.43 9.04 0.83
N ILE A 268 13.24 8.86 -0.22
CA ILE A 268 13.68 7.53 -0.65
C ILE A 268 15.19 7.39 -0.43
N ILE A 269 15.60 6.37 0.31
CA ILE A 269 16.98 6.17 0.76
C ILE A 269 17.41 4.74 0.41
N LEU A 270 18.52 4.60 -0.29
CA LEU A 270 19.16 3.32 -0.54
C LEU A 270 19.98 2.89 0.69
N ARG A 271 19.73 1.69 1.21
CA ARG A 271 20.39 1.11 2.37
C ARG A 271 21.24 -0.08 1.96
N LYS A 272 22.56 0.11 2.05
CA LYS A 272 23.58 -0.95 1.91
C LYS A 272 23.92 -1.63 3.24
N ASP A 273 23.56 -1.00 4.36
CA ASP A 273 23.97 -1.37 5.72
C ASP A 273 22.89 -2.15 6.51
N PHE A 274 21.78 -2.44 5.85
CA PHE A 274 20.62 -3.11 6.41
C PHE A 274 20.04 -4.07 5.37
N HIS A 275 19.66 -5.25 5.84
CA HIS A 275 19.03 -6.28 5.04
C HIS A 275 17.95 -6.95 5.87
N PHE A 276 16.79 -7.20 5.26
CA PHE A 276 15.69 -7.93 5.85
C PHE A 276 14.99 -8.71 4.72
N PRO A 277 14.49 -9.95 4.96
CA PRO A 277 14.05 -10.80 3.86
C PRO A 277 12.71 -10.38 3.24
N SER A 278 11.89 -9.59 3.94
CA SER A 278 10.52 -9.25 3.57
C SER A 278 10.25 -7.74 3.75
N PRO A 279 9.10 -7.21 3.28
CA PRO A 279 8.73 -5.83 3.55
C PRO A 279 8.55 -5.58 5.05
N LEU A 280 9.33 -4.63 5.58
CA LEU A 280 9.27 -4.21 6.98
C LEU A 280 8.68 -2.82 7.06
N LEU A 281 7.70 -2.65 7.95
CA LEU A 281 7.13 -1.34 8.28
C LEU A 281 7.64 -0.88 9.65
N GLU A 282 8.09 0.36 9.70
CA GLU A 282 8.45 1.05 10.92
C GLU A 282 7.50 2.24 11.12
N THR A 283 6.90 2.30 12.30
CA THR A 283 6.11 3.45 12.78
C THR A 283 6.77 4.03 14.02
N PRO A 284 6.32 5.19 14.53
CA PRO A 284 6.83 5.72 15.80
C PRO A 284 6.68 4.74 16.97
N GLU A 285 5.63 3.91 16.96
CA GLU A 285 5.28 3.03 18.08
C GLU A 285 5.70 1.57 17.87
N PHE A 286 5.69 1.08 16.64
CA PHE A 286 5.86 -0.34 16.31
C PHE A 286 6.83 -0.59 15.17
N TRP A 287 7.55 -1.72 15.24
CA TRP A 287 7.97 -2.45 14.05
C TRP A 287 6.87 -3.43 13.66
N ILE A 288 6.59 -3.54 12.36
CA ILE A 288 5.50 -4.35 11.84
C ILE A 288 6.06 -5.22 10.70
N VAL A 289 6.06 -6.53 10.93
CA VAL A 289 6.56 -7.53 10.00
C VAL A 289 5.39 -8.17 9.28
N HIS A 290 5.45 -8.26 7.96
CA HIS A 290 4.39 -8.83 7.14
C HIS A 290 4.74 -10.26 6.71
N GLY A 291 3.77 -11.16 6.81
CA GLY A 291 3.81 -12.49 6.25
C GLY A 291 2.67 -12.68 5.27
N PHE A 292 2.97 -13.36 4.15
CA PHE A 292 2.00 -13.60 3.08
C PHE A 292 2.00 -15.06 2.67
N ASP A 293 0.83 -15.61 2.41
CA ASP A 293 0.64 -16.97 1.89
C ASP A 293 -0.81 -17.13 1.40
N GLU A 294 -1.12 -18.14 0.60
CA GLU A 294 -2.50 -18.45 0.23
C GLU A 294 -3.29 -19.00 1.44
N ASP A 295 -2.60 -19.58 2.43
CA ASP A 295 -3.15 -20.02 3.72
C ASP A 295 -2.81 -19.03 4.85
N MET A 296 -3.81 -18.48 5.52
CA MET A 296 -3.63 -17.58 6.67
C MET A 296 -2.74 -18.16 7.76
N ASN A 297 -2.80 -19.46 8.05
CA ASN A 297 -1.95 -20.07 9.07
C ASN A 297 -0.47 -19.98 8.69
N GLN A 298 -0.18 -20.11 7.40
CA GLN A 298 1.17 -19.97 6.86
C GLN A 298 1.60 -18.51 6.79
N ALA A 299 0.69 -17.58 6.46
CA ALA A 299 0.96 -16.15 6.54
C ALA A 299 1.35 -15.72 7.97
N VAL A 300 0.59 -16.16 8.98
CA VAL A 300 0.87 -15.95 10.41
C VAL A 300 2.23 -16.53 10.80
N ARG A 301 2.53 -17.76 10.36
CA ARG A 301 3.82 -18.40 10.61
C ARG A 301 4.96 -17.60 9.98
N ASN A 302 4.81 -17.15 8.75
CA ASN A 302 5.82 -16.39 8.01
C ASN A 302 6.12 -15.06 8.71
N ALA A 303 5.07 -14.30 9.09
CA ALA A 303 5.24 -13.06 9.87
C ALA A 303 5.98 -13.30 11.19
N SER A 304 5.65 -14.39 11.88
CA SER A 304 6.27 -14.76 13.16
C SER A 304 7.75 -15.14 13.03
N VAL A 305 8.09 -15.92 12.00
CA VAL A 305 9.48 -16.33 11.74
C VAL A 305 10.35 -15.11 11.40
N ASP A 306 9.87 -14.22 10.56
CA ASP A 306 10.59 -13.01 10.18
C ASP A 306 10.68 -12.01 11.36
N ALA A 307 9.66 -11.93 12.22
CA ALA A 307 9.72 -11.16 13.45
C ALA A 307 10.79 -11.68 14.42
N ILE A 308 10.88 -13.00 14.60
CA ILE A 308 11.98 -13.61 15.37
C ILE A 308 13.32 -13.23 14.75
N LYS A 309 13.44 -13.31 13.41
CA LYS A 309 14.67 -12.93 12.70
C LYS A 309 15.05 -11.47 12.97
N LEU A 310 14.08 -10.54 12.90
CA LEU A 310 14.26 -9.13 13.23
C LEU A 310 14.86 -8.95 14.63
N LEU A 311 14.24 -9.58 15.64
CA LEU A 311 14.69 -9.52 17.03
C LEU A 311 16.09 -10.14 17.23
N THR A 312 16.38 -11.26 16.56
CA THR A 312 17.68 -11.93 16.70
C THR A 312 18.81 -11.19 15.99
N GLU A 313 18.59 -10.70 14.78
CA GLU A 313 19.65 -10.11 13.95
C GLU A 313 19.88 -8.63 14.28
N GLN A 314 18.82 -7.90 14.61
CA GLN A 314 18.91 -6.46 14.85
C GLN A 314 18.97 -6.09 16.33
N LEU A 315 18.27 -6.83 17.19
CA LEU A 315 18.23 -6.59 18.64
C LEU A 315 19.06 -7.59 19.45
N ARG A 316 19.69 -8.58 18.78
CA ARG A 316 20.61 -9.56 19.37
C ARG A 316 19.99 -10.39 20.50
N LEU A 317 18.67 -10.56 20.50
CA LEU A 317 18.01 -11.51 21.39
C LEU A 317 18.36 -12.95 21.00
N SER A 318 18.36 -13.86 21.97
CA SER A 318 18.40 -15.28 21.65
C SER A 318 17.10 -15.67 20.94
N ARG A 319 17.14 -16.72 20.11
CA ARG A 319 15.95 -17.20 19.39
C ARG A 319 14.80 -17.58 20.35
N ASN A 320 15.13 -18.16 21.51
CA ASN A 320 14.13 -18.56 22.51
C ASN A 320 13.52 -17.35 23.22
N ASP A 321 14.33 -16.34 23.56
CA ASP A 321 13.82 -15.12 24.19
C ASP A 321 12.97 -14.31 23.21
N ALA A 322 13.40 -14.20 21.96
CA ALA A 322 12.60 -13.57 20.90
C ALA A 322 11.25 -14.27 20.75
N TYR A 323 11.23 -15.60 20.68
CA TYR A 323 9.98 -16.38 20.59
C TYR A 323 9.07 -16.16 21.80
N SER A 324 9.63 -16.21 23.02
CA SER A 324 8.88 -15.92 24.25
C SER A 324 8.34 -14.49 24.27
N LEU A 325 9.14 -13.50 23.86
CA LEU A 325 8.78 -12.08 23.87
C LEU A 325 7.60 -11.81 22.95
N LEU A 326 7.61 -12.37 21.74
CA LEU A 326 6.52 -12.20 20.78
C LEU A 326 5.19 -12.74 21.32
N SER A 327 5.21 -13.76 22.17
CA SER A 327 4.00 -14.32 22.80
C SER A 327 3.36 -13.40 23.85
N VAL A 328 4.16 -12.58 24.54
CA VAL A 328 3.69 -11.76 25.66
C VAL A 328 3.60 -10.27 25.36
N ALA A 329 4.21 -9.81 24.26
CA ALA A 329 4.28 -8.41 23.88
C ALA A 329 4.14 -8.14 22.37
N GLY A 330 4.05 -9.18 21.54
CA GLY A 330 3.77 -9.04 20.12
C GLY A 330 2.28 -9.16 19.84
N ASP A 331 1.77 -8.32 18.93
CA ASP A 331 0.38 -8.41 18.47
C ASP A 331 0.35 -8.96 17.04
N LEU A 332 -0.22 -10.15 16.86
CA LEU A 332 -0.52 -10.73 15.55
C LEU A 332 -1.91 -10.28 15.08
N GLY A 333 -1.99 -9.76 13.86
CA GLY A 333 -3.23 -9.31 13.21
C GLY A 333 -3.32 -9.79 11.77
N ILE A 334 -4.52 -9.75 11.22
CA ILE A 334 -4.79 -9.99 9.80
C ILE A 334 -4.60 -8.66 9.07
N THR A 335 -3.87 -8.67 7.96
CA THR A 335 -3.68 -7.49 7.11
C THR A 335 -4.81 -7.39 6.10
N GLN A 336 -4.96 -8.43 5.26
CA GLN A 336 -6.05 -8.60 4.29
C GLN A 336 -6.29 -10.10 4.01
N VAL A 337 -7.44 -10.41 3.41
CA VAL A 337 -7.82 -11.77 2.98
C VAL A 337 -8.37 -11.84 1.55
N VAL A 338 -8.04 -10.87 0.70
CA VAL A 338 -8.74 -10.64 -0.59
C VAL A 338 -7.83 -10.58 -1.83
N ASP A 339 -6.51 -10.56 -1.66
CA ASP A 339 -5.55 -10.35 -2.77
C ASP A 339 -5.04 -11.64 -3.43
N SER A 340 -5.82 -12.72 -3.41
CA SER A 340 -5.36 -14.10 -3.69
C SER A 340 -4.37 -14.66 -2.66
N ARG A 341 -3.31 -13.91 -2.33
CA ARG A 341 -2.44 -14.18 -1.17
C ARG A 341 -2.94 -13.38 0.02
N GLN A 342 -3.17 -14.06 1.13
CA GLN A 342 -3.61 -13.45 2.38
C GLN A 342 -2.42 -12.88 3.14
N GLY A 343 -2.67 -11.83 3.92
CA GLY A 343 -1.66 -11.14 4.71
C GLY A 343 -1.92 -11.25 6.21
N ALA A 344 -0.86 -11.54 6.96
CA ALA A 344 -0.81 -11.35 8.41
C ALA A 344 0.32 -10.39 8.76
N HIS A 345 0.17 -9.65 9.85
CA HIS A 345 1.22 -8.78 10.35
C HIS A 345 1.45 -8.98 11.85
N LEU A 346 2.72 -8.92 12.26
CA LEU A 346 3.12 -8.98 13.66
C LEU A 346 3.69 -7.63 14.06
N ARG A 347 3.04 -6.97 15.02
CA ARG A 347 3.47 -5.68 15.58
C ARG A 347 4.28 -5.91 16.84
N ILE A 348 5.43 -5.26 16.92
CA ILE A 348 6.36 -5.31 18.06
C ILE A 348 6.49 -3.88 18.60
N PRO A 349 6.01 -3.59 19.83
CA PRO A 349 6.09 -2.25 20.40
C PRO A 349 7.55 -1.88 20.64
N ARG A 350 7.97 -0.70 20.18
CA ARG A 350 9.36 -0.24 20.28
C ARG A 350 9.75 0.18 21.69
N ASN A 351 8.79 0.63 22.49
CA ASN A 351 9.01 1.19 23.82
C ASN A 351 9.32 0.16 24.91
N ILE A 352 9.17 -1.14 24.63
CA ILE A 352 9.50 -2.22 25.60
C ILE A 352 11.00 -2.52 25.65
N PHE A 353 11.74 -2.05 24.64
CA PHE A 353 13.19 -2.19 24.60
C PHE A 353 13.83 -1.04 25.38
N PRO A 354 14.95 -1.29 26.09
CA PRO A 354 15.62 -0.24 26.84
C PRO A 354 15.99 0.91 25.91
N LYS A 355 15.56 2.12 26.27
CA LYS A 355 16.15 3.34 25.73
C LYS A 355 17.58 3.39 26.23
N LEU A 356 18.55 3.53 25.36
CA LEU A 356 19.93 3.78 25.77
C LEU A 356 20.20 5.26 25.98
#